data_AF-A0A8J7QF89-F1
#
_entry.id   AF-A0A8J7QF89-F1
#
_cell.length_a   1.000
_cell.length_b   1.000
_cell.length_c   1.000
_cell.angle_alpha   90.00
_cell.angle_beta   90.00
_cell.angle_gamma   90.00
#
_symmetry.space_group_name_H-M   'P 1'
#
loop_
_entity.id
_entity.type
_entity.pdbx_description
1 polymer ?
#
loop_
_entity_poly.entity_id
_entity_poly.type
_entity_poly.pdbx_seq_one_letter_code
_entity_poly.pdbx_strand_id
1 'polypeptide(L)'
;MSVFCKSLRTLFPICIFIFPAYLAAAPVEDVFEVSEITTSIHLYPDFLEKSGLAIIAQEPSANPRRFYPGFTGYRGTAAQPFQFVAQGGDFEHFDGIGPAFTHEGGFVLSFQNETIDLTGFRLVPEPGTVVFSLRDAQDEIWFTMQFPHAELMLGRAKLEMRHMDLGLGPALAKRIGHPTLAGYHVGIAEVELAVRVPDSLYKHLKMCTPDYEGAIDIELTNINFVGQLVANTERVALAPSAELRNVGEADVPWFRAIEPDGTVGEHPYLVMNMYRMHEGRIEQIGSSDVKHAFFAINSGCDCPGDQILFAGCTDLYAASTNGDFFHLAPRDEVHAFTGDWDSLGSHFDGEPVDNRRDHFAGDHDAFDHRLVVDVAELSTENARYFVDAWYVVGEDINLFNNMGYREVRPNLNGAIWSFTLISSQMTGSVLDMWVDPLEPSADETHQVIDTGEGRYSIASRTESLDTATRYHYSLFNHDFDRQLNTLHIPIPPGFEMSNLLFLDGDTEAANDWQVSQNEMGITWTAPTETGLDWGRLISFSFDIALAPELGNGQVTYLETGETSWNTIPVLLPSCKPQNQWSALLPQWPSVKVTTLVAERAGLCATP
;
A
#
# COMPACT_ATOMS: atom_id res chain seq x y z
N MET A 1 -62.28 -16.94 4.08
CA MET A 1 -63.64 -17.09 4.64
C MET A 1 -64.38 -18.18 3.85
N SER A 2 -64.28 -19.45 4.25
CA SER A 2 -65.35 -20.47 4.17
C SER A 2 -64.83 -21.76 4.82
N VAL A 3 -65.67 -22.32 5.68
CA VAL A 3 -65.43 -23.41 6.63
C VAL A 3 -65.54 -24.77 5.97
N PHE A 4 -64.66 -25.72 6.31
CA PHE A 4 -65.04 -27.12 6.59
C PHE A 4 -63.97 -27.80 7.46
N CYS A 5 -64.32 -28.07 8.72
CA CYS A 5 -63.58 -28.94 9.60
C CYS A 5 -64.54 -29.97 10.19
N LYS A 6 -64.27 -31.26 9.99
CA LYS A 6 -64.89 -32.35 10.74
C LYS A 6 -63.94 -33.55 10.84
N SER A 7 -63.73 -33.96 12.09
CA SER A 7 -63.50 -35.32 12.57
C SER A 7 -62.06 -35.82 12.82
N LEU A 8 -61.71 -35.72 14.11
CA LEU A 8 -61.08 -36.73 14.99
C LEU A 8 -59.59 -37.12 14.86
N ARG A 9 -58.87 -36.66 15.90
CA ARG A 9 -57.99 -37.38 16.83
C ARG A 9 -56.55 -37.70 16.43
N THR A 10 -55.67 -37.04 17.19
CA THR A 10 -54.34 -37.46 17.68
C THR A 10 -53.25 -37.63 16.63
N LEU A 11 -52.47 -36.57 16.43
CA LEU A 11 -51.00 -36.52 16.43
C LEU A 11 -50.57 -35.04 16.33
N PHE A 12 -49.51 -34.67 17.06
CA PHE A 12 -48.92 -33.32 17.05
C PHE A 12 -48.66 -32.83 15.62
N PRO A 13 -49.08 -31.61 15.21
CA PRO A 13 -48.54 -31.01 14.00
C PRO A 13 -47.29 -30.21 14.39
N ILE A 14 -46.15 -30.61 13.84
CA ILE A 14 -45.02 -29.72 13.62
C ILE A 14 -45.53 -28.66 12.64
N CYS A 15 -45.74 -27.42 13.11
CA CYS A 15 -45.95 -26.29 12.21
C CYS A 15 -44.61 -25.99 11.51
N ILE A 16 -44.39 -26.60 10.35
CA ILE A 16 -43.40 -26.12 9.39
C ILE A 16 -43.97 -24.82 8.82
N PHE A 17 -43.43 -23.68 9.26
CA PHE A 17 -43.59 -22.44 8.53
C PHE A 17 -42.81 -22.57 7.23
N ILE A 18 -43.50 -22.93 6.15
CA ILE A 18 -43.00 -22.69 4.80
C ILE A 18 -43.14 -21.19 4.61
N PHE A 19 -42.08 -20.44 4.88
CA PHE A 19 -41.93 -19.12 4.27
C PHE A 19 -41.99 -19.36 2.76
N PRO A 20 -42.83 -18.63 2.00
CA PRO A 20 -42.61 -18.57 0.57
C PRO A 20 -41.18 -18.07 0.41
N ALA A 21 -40.32 -18.90 -0.16
CA ALA A 21 -39.09 -18.40 -0.73
C ALA A 21 -39.54 -17.30 -1.69
N TYR A 22 -39.32 -16.05 -1.31
CA TYR A 22 -39.14 -15.01 -2.29
C TYR A 22 -37.93 -15.51 -3.09
N LEU A 23 -38.22 -16.22 -4.18
CA LEU A 23 -37.33 -16.21 -5.33
C LEU A 23 -37.27 -14.73 -5.69
N ALA A 24 -36.29 -14.02 -5.12
CA ALA A 24 -35.76 -12.84 -5.76
C ALA A 24 -35.50 -13.28 -7.20
N ALA A 25 -36.12 -12.59 -8.16
CA ALA A 25 -35.71 -12.76 -9.54
C ALA A 25 -34.18 -12.61 -9.54
N ALA A 26 -33.47 -13.55 -10.15
CA ALA A 26 -32.05 -13.36 -10.41
C ALA A 26 -31.91 -11.97 -11.07
N PRO A 27 -30.89 -11.17 -10.69
CA PRO A 27 -30.65 -9.91 -11.36
C PRO A 27 -30.66 -10.17 -12.88
N VAL A 28 -31.29 -9.27 -13.63
CA VAL A 28 -31.28 -9.36 -15.09
C VAL A 28 -29.83 -9.10 -15.50
N GLU A 29 -29.06 -10.17 -15.70
CA GLU A 29 -27.71 -10.09 -16.22
C GLU A 29 -27.80 -9.55 -17.65
N ASP A 30 -27.23 -8.36 -17.85
CA ASP A 30 -27.15 -7.77 -19.16
C ASP A 30 -25.96 -8.38 -19.92
N VAL A 31 -26.27 -9.02 -21.03
CA VAL A 31 -25.30 -9.77 -21.83
C VAL A 31 -24.88 -8.93 -23.04
N PHE A 32 -23.59 -8.59 -23.12
CA PHE A 32 -23.00 -7.83 -24.23
C PHE A 32 -22.37 -8.77 -25.25
N GLU A 33 -22.40 -8.41 -26.54
CA GLU A 33 -21.66 -9.14 -27.59
C GLU A 33 -20.37 -8.39 -27.94
N VAL A 34 -19.24 -9.10 -27.94
CA VAL A 34 -17.94 -8.57 -28.38
C VAL A 34 -17.37 -9.39 -29.53
N SER A 35 -16.86 -8.71 -30.57
CA SER A 35 -16.23 -9.36 -31.72
C SER A 35 -14.84 -8.84 -32.08
N GLU A 36 -14.51 -7.62 -31.66
CA GLU A 36 -13.22 -6.98 -31.94
C GLU A 36 -12.56 -6.52 -30.63
N ILE A 37 -11.23 -6.68 -30.59
CA ILE A 37 -10.40 -6.26 -29.47
C ILE A 37 -9.19 -5.48 -30.00
N THR A 38 -8.77 -4.46 -29.26
CA THR A 38 -7.44 -3.86 -29.42
C THR A 38 -6.68 -4.04 -28.11
N THR A 39 -5.50 -4.63 -28.20
CA THR A 39 -4.63 -4.90 -27.05
C THR A 39 -3.35 -4.09 -27.20
N SER A 40 -3.03 -3.25 -26.22
CA SER A 40 -1.77 -2.52 -26.14
C SER A 40 -0.88 -3.16 -25.09
N ILE A 41 0.37 -3.48 -25.43
CA ILE A 41 1.31 -4.15 -24.52
C ILE A 41 2.59 -3.32 -24.41
N HIS A 42 3.07 -3.13 -23.20
CA HIS A 42 4.39 -2.58 -22.90
C HIS A 42 5.11 -3.48 -21.89
N LEU A 43 6.17 -4.15 -22.32
CA LEU A 43 7.08 -4.88 -21.43
C LEU A 43 8.16 -3.92 -20.91
N TYR A 44 8.46 -3.97 -19.62
CA TYR A 44 9.45 -3.07 -19.06
C TYR A 44 10.85 -3.37 -19.64
N PRO A 45 11.59 -2.34 -20.11
CA PRO A 45 12.95 -2.52 -20.61
C PRO A 45 13.88 -3.17 -19.58
N ASP A 46 13.80 -2.75 -18.31
CA ASP A 46 14.59 -3.30 -17.21
C ASP A 46 14.33 -4.80 -17.01
N PHE A 47 13.06 -5.23 -17.12
CA PHE A 47 12.70 -6.64 -17.06
C PHE A 47 13.31 -7.43 -18.22
N LEU A 48 13.20 -6.92 -19.45
CA LEU A 48 13.76 -7.58 -20.64
C LEU A 48 15.27 -7.77 -20.48
N GLU A 49 15.99 -6.70 -20.17
CA GLU A 49 17.45 -6.72 -19.98
C GLU A 49 17.87 -7.75 -18.93
N LYS A 50 17.24 -7.73 -17.75
CA LYS A 50 17.62 -8.55 -16.60
C LYS A 50 17.21 -10.00 -16.68
N SER A 51 16.09 -10.28 -17.34
CA SER A 51 15.67 -11.65 -17.61
C SER A 51 16.46 -12.29 -18.75
N GLY A 52 17.25 -11.51 -19.50
CA GLY A 52 17.90 -11.97 -20.73
C GLY A 52 16.91 -12.21 -21.86
N LEU A 53 15.70 -11.64 -21.76
CA LEU A 53 14.71 -11.62 -22.83
C LEU A 53 14.98 -10.43 -23.75
N ALA A 54 14.75 -10.63 -25.04
CA ALA A 54 14.73 -9.53 -25.99
C ALA A 54 13.57 -9.72 -26.96
N ILE A 55 12.89 -8.62 -27.30
CA ILE A 55 11.95 -8.59 -28.42
C ILE A 55 12.80 -8.51 -29.70
N ILE A 56 12.83 -9.59 -30.48
CA ILE A 56 13.66 -9.69 -31.70
C ILE A 56 12.87 -9.45 -32.99
N ALA A 57 11.55 -9.54 -32.93
CA ALA A 57 10.65 -9.18 -34.01
C ALA A 57 9.31 -8.70 -33.42
N GLN A 58 8.69 -7.73 -34.08
CA GLN A 58 7.41 -7.17 -33.67
C GLN A 58 6.63 -6.70 -34.88
N GLU A 59 5.39 -7.13 -34.97
CA GLU A 59 4.46 -6.83 -36.05
C GLU A 59 3.20 -6.19 -35.46
N PRO A 60 3.19 -4.85 -35.26
CA PRO A 60 2.00 -4.15 -34.80
C PRO A 60 0.88 -4.20 -35.85
N SER A 61 -0.36 -4.31 -35.39
CA SER A 61 -1.57 -4.31 -36.25
C SER A 61 -2.60 -3.25 -35.84
N ALA A 62 -2.32 -2.48 -34.79
CA ALA A 62 -3.12 -1.34 -34.34
C ALA A 62 -2.24 -0.23 -33.76
N ASN A 63 -2.79 0.97 -33.69
CA ASN A 63 -2.17 2.03 -32.88
C ASN A 63 -2.38 1.70 -31.39
N PRO A 64 -1.36 1.87 -30.53
CA PRO A 64 -1.54 1.72 -29.10
C PRO A 64 -2.46 2.83 -28.57
N ARG A 65 -3.15 2.55 -27.46
CA ARG A 65 -4.13 3.46 -26.88
C ARG A 65 -3.50 4.57 -26.04
N ARG A 66 -2.55 4.25 -25.15
CA ARG A 66 -1.78 5.24 -24.37
C ARG A 66 -0.74 5.90 -25.28
N PHE A 67 -0.66 7.24 -25.24
CA PHE A 67 0.37 8.01 -25.95
C PHE A 67 1.76 7.98 -25.26
N TYR A 68 1.99 7.00 -24.37
CA TYR A 68 3.30 6.84 -23.74
C TYR A 68 4.25 6.07 -24.67
N PRO A 69 5.54 6.43 -24.69
CA PRO A 69 6.54 5.63 -25.36
C PRO A 69 6.57 4.21 -24.78
N GLY A 70 6.70 3.20 -25.63
CA GLY A 70 6.90 1.80 -25.24
C GLY A 70 5.70 0.87 -25.47
N PHE A 71 4.48 1.38 -25.65
CA PHE A 71 3.33 0.54 -25.99
C PHE A 71 3.32 0.12 -27.46
N THR A 72 2.91 -1.11 -27.71
CA THR A 72 2.61 -1.61 -29.05
C THR A 72 1.20 -2.17 -29.14
N GLY A 73 0.45 -1.76 -30.16
CA GLY A 73 -0.94 -2.14 -30.37
C GLY A 73 -1.13 -3.33 -31.32
N TYR A 74 -2.04 -4.21 -30.95
CA TYR A 74 -2.45 -5.37 -31.74
C TYR A 74 -3.98 -5.44 -31.83
N ARG A 75 -4.49 -5.65 -33.04
CA ARG A 75 -5.91 -5.91 -33.30
C ARG A 75 -6.18 -7.41 -33.17
N GLY A 76 -7.30 -7.78 -32.58
CA GLY A 76 -7.77 -9.16 -32.54
C GLY A 76 -9.25 -9.29 -32.82
N THR A 77 -9.66 -10.51 -33.16
CA THR A 77 -11.07 -10.87 -33.40
C THR A 77 -11.43 -12.17 -32.71
N ALA A 78 -12.68 -12.28 -32.27
CA ALA A 78 -13.22 -13.52 -31.72
C ALA A 78 -13.97 -14.31 -32.80
N ALA A 79 -13.78 -15.63 -32.83
CA ALA A 79 -14.48 -16.50 -33.79
C ALA A 79 -15.99 -16.65 -33.49
N GLN A 80 -16.39 -16.37 -32.26
CA GLN A 80 -17.78 -16.34 -31.81
C GLN A 80 -17.99 -15.12 -30.90
N PRO A 81 -19.22 -14.56 -30.83
CA PRO A 81 -19.53 -13.50 -29.88
C PRO A 81 -19.24 -13.96 -28.45
N PHE A 82 -18.53 -13.12 -27.71
CA PHE A 82 -18.26 -13.29 -26.28
C PHE A 82 -19.25 -12.47 -25.45
N GLN A 83 -19.56 -12.95 -24.24
CA GLN A 83 -20.50 -12.36 -23.30
C GLN A 83 -19.79 -12.03 -21.97
N PHE A 84 -20.04 -10.84 -21.42
CA PHE A 84 -19.61 -10.46 -20.07
C PHE A 84 -20.81 -9.98 -19.26
N VAL A 85 -20.69 -10.03 -17.94
CA VAL A 85 -21.72 -9.58 -17.00
C VAL A 85 -21.50 -8.11 -16.67
N ALA A 86 -22.57 -7.32 -16.75
CA ALA A 86 -22.59 -5.97 -16.22
C ALA A 86 -23.74 -5.79 -15.21
N GLN A 87 -23.50 -5.02 -14.16
CA GLN A 87 -24.50 -4.65 -13.16
C GLN A 87 -24.60 -3.12 -13.07
N GLY A 88 -25.81 -2.58 -13.18
CA GLY A 88 -26.03 -1.13 -13.06
C GLY A 88 -25.44 -0.27 -14.18
N GLY A 89 -24.77 -0.88 -15.17
CA GLY A 89 -23.98 -0.18 -16.19
C GLY A 89 -22.47 -0.32 -16.01
N ASP A 90 -22.00 -1.08 -15.03
CA ASP A 90 -20.59 -1.36 -14.79
C ASP A 90 -20.18 -2.79 -15.15
N PHE A 91 -18.94 -2.96 -15.59
CA PHE A 91 -18.37 -4.28 -15.89
C PHE A 91 -17.97 -5.00 -14.60
N GLU A 92 -18.50 -6.21 -14.41
CA GLU A 92 -18.22 -7.01 -13.21
C GLU A 92 -17.14 -8.06 -13.48
N HIS A 93 -17.39 -8.94 -14.44
CA HIS A 93 -16.50 -10.05 -14.79
C HIS A 93 -16.90 -10.70 -16.11
N PHE A 94 -16.02 -11.57 -16.60
CA PHE A 94 -16.24 -12.40 -17.77
C PHE A 94 -17.10 -13.64 -17.42
N ASP A 95 -18.18 -13.88 -18.18
CA ASP A 95 -19.03 -15.07 -18.01
C ASP A 95 -18.45 -16.28 -18.79
N GLY A 96 -18.29 -17.40 -18.09
CA GLY A 96 -17.87 -18.67 -18.69
C GLY A 96 -16.51 -18.68 -19.42
N ILE A 97 -16.19 -19.82 -20.07
CA ILE A 97 -14.99 -19.97 -20.93
C ILE A 97 -15.28 -19.23 -22.24
N GLY A 98 -14.89 -17.97 -22.31
CA GLY A 98 -15.03 -17.16 -23.51
C GLY A 98 -14.20 -17.69 -24.70
N PRO A 99 -14.58 -17.34 -25.95
CA PRO A 99 -13.75 -17.62 -27.12
C PRO A 99 -12.47 -16.79 -27.07
N ALA A 100 -11.36 -17.41 -27.45
CA ALA A 100 -10.08 -16.73 -27.57
C ALA A 100 -10.13 -15.66 -28.68
N PHE A 101 -9.66 -14.44 -28.37
CA PHE A 101 -9.40 -13.42 -29.38
C PHE A 101 -8.08 -13.71 -30.08
N THR A 102 -8.13 -14.01 -31.38
CA THR A 102 -6.92 -14.23 -32.18
C THR A 102 -6.43 -12.90 -32.72
N HIS A 103 -5.17 -12.56 -32.44
CA HIS A 103 -4.58 -11.29 -32.83
C HIS A 103 -3.90 -11.35 -34.21
N GLU A 104 -3.92 -10.24 -34.93
CA GLU A 104 -3.12 -10.01 -36.13
C GLU A 104 -1.74 -9.49 -35.73
N GLY A 105 -0.68 -9.97 -36.39
CA GLY A 105 0.70 -9.63 -36.03
C GLY A 105 1.12 -10.29 -34.72
N GLY A 106 1.93 -9.62 -33.90
CA GLY A 106 2.43 -10.14 -32.64
C GLY A 106 3.90 -9.84 -32.43
N PHE A 107 4.59 -10.64 -31.61
CA PHE A 107 5.99 -10.43 -31.31
C PHE A 107 6.72 -11.74 -31.05
N VAL A 108 8.04 -11.71 -31.23
CA VAL A 108 8.92 -12.85 -30.98
C VAL A 108 9.92 -12.46 -29.91
N LEU A 109 9.97 -13.24 -28.84
CA LEU A 109 10.98 -13.11 -27.80
C LEU A 109 12.14 -14.05 -28.09
N SER A 110 13.37 -13.63 -27.77
CA SER A 110 14.51 -14.51 -27.68
C SER A 110 14.93 -14.72 -26.23
N PHE A 111 15.31 -15.94 -25.88
CA PHE A 111 15.93 -16.28 -24.60
C PHE A 111 16.97 -17.37 -24.83
N GLN A 112 18.23 -17.16 -24.41
CA GLN A 112 19.32 -18.15 -24.51
C GLN A 112 19.45 -18.85 -25.88
N ASN A 113 19.29 -18.10 -26.97
CA ASN A 113 19.29 -18.55 -28.37
C ASN A 113 18.05 -19.36 -28.82
N GLU A 114 17.05 -19.53 -27.96
CA GLU A 114 15.72 -20.01 -28.33
C GLU A 114 14.79 -18.85 -28.65
N THR A 115 13.77 -19.13 -29.45
CA THR A 115 12.70 -18.19 -29.80
C THR A 115 11.38 -18.62 -29.19
N ILE A 116 10.62 -17.65 -28.70
CA ILE A 116 9.23 -17.79 -28.27
C ILE A 116 8.42 -16.98 -29.27
N ASP A 117 7.69 -17.66 -30.14
CA ASP A 117 6.89 -17.02 -31.19
C ASP A 117 5.47 -16.77 -30.68
N LEU A 118 5.15 -15.49 -30.47
CA LEU A 118 3.82 -15.02 -30.09
C LEU A 118 3.16 -14.27 -31.25
N THR A 119 3.56 -14.57 -32.49
CA THR A 119 2.82 -14.14 -33.67
C THR A 119 1.47 -14.84 -33.72
N GLY A 120 0.40 -14.09 -33.89
CA GLY A 120 -0.96 -14.62 -33.86
C GLY A 120 -1.43 -15.03 -32.47
N PHE A 121 -0.86 -14.43 -31.40
CA PHE A 121 -1.22 -14.78 -30.03
C PHE A 121 -2.74 -14.67 -29.79
N ARG A 122 -3.20 -15.47 -28.83
CA ARG A 122 -4.59 -15.51 -28.40
C ARG A 122 -4.73 -14.86 -27.05
N LEU A 123 -5.68 -13.94 -26.90
CA LEU A 123 -6.06 -13.41 -25.61
C LEU A 123 -7.34 -14.11 -25.15
N VAL A 124 -7.31 -14.73 -23.97
CA VAL A 124 -8.39 -15.57 -23.45
C VAL A 124 -8.91 -14.96 -22.16
N PRO A 125 -10.17 -14.51 -22.07
CA PRO A 125 -10.76 -14.08 -20.81
C PRO A 125 -10.90 -15.28 -19.87
N GLU A 126 -10.48 -15.12 -18.62
CA GLU A 126 -10.56 -16.18 -17.61
C GLU A 126 -11.94 -16.14 -16.92
N PRO A 127 -12.70 -17.26 -16.90
CA PRO A 127 -14.07 -17.31 -16.41
C PRO A 127 -14.22 -16.83 -14.96
N GLY A 128 -15.24 -16.02 -14.68
CA GLY A 128 -15.54 -15.53 -13.32
C GLY A 128 -14.49 -14.57 -12.78
N THR A 129 -13.66 -13.99 -13.66
CA THR A 129 -12.63 -13.03 -13.30
C THR A 129 -12.63 -11.85 -14.28
N VAL A 130 -11.77 -10.88 -14.00
CA VAL A 130 -11.45 -9.75 -14.89
C VAL A 130 -10.11 -9.93 -15.61
N VAL A 131 -9.56 -11.17 -15.58
CA VAL A 131 -8.21 -11.49 -16.06
C VAL A 131 -8.24 -11.96 -17.51
N PHE A 132 -7.21 -11.61 -18.27
CA PHE A 132 -6.90 -12.25 -19.54
C PHE A 132 -5.61 -13.07 -19.46
N SER A 133 -5.55 -14.20 -20.17
CA SER A 133 -4.32 -14.93 -20.46
C SER A 133 -3.88 -14.73 -21.90
N LEU A 134 -2.63 -14.34 -22.11
CA LEU A 134 -1.99 -14.32 -23.43
C LEU A 134 -1.37 -15.69 -23.70
N ARG A 135 -1.90 -16.36 -24.71
CA ARG A 135 -1.55 -17.73 -25.10
C ARG A 135 -0.99 -17.83 -26.51
N ASP A 136 -0.11 -18.79 -26.74
CA ASP A 136 0.38 -19.10 -28.09
C ASP A 136 -0.58 -20.02 -28.87
N ALA A 137 -0.13 -20.50 -30.03
CA ALA A 137 -0.87 -21.44 -30.87
C ALA A 137 -0.99 -22.85 -30.24
N GLN A 138 -0.20 -23.19 -29.23
CA GLN A 138 -0.23 -24.45 -28.48
C GLN A 138 -1.05 -24.35 -27.17
N ASP A 139 -1.61 -23.18 -26.88
CA ASP A 139 -2.36 -22.86 -25.66
C ASP A 139 -1.50 -22.74 -24.39
N GLU A 140 -0.19 -22.55 -24.53
CA GLU A 140 0.67 -22.21 -23.39
C GLU A 140 0.44 -20.76 -22.96
N ILE A 141 0.34 -20.52 -21.64
CA ILE A 141 0.13 -19.18 -21.06
C ILE A 141 1.49 -18.52 -20.84
N TRP A 142 1.77 -17.48 -21.64
CA TRP A 142 3.02 -16.73 -21.62
C TRP A 142 2.94 -15.47 -20.78
N PHE A 143 1.78 -14.82 -20.74
CA PHE A 143 1.50 -13.67 -19.88
C PHE A 143 0.07 -13.70 -19.36
N THR A 144 -0.18 -13.00 -18.26
CA THR A 144 -1.51 -12.70 -17.74
C THR A 144 -1.71 -11.18 -17.70
N MET A 145 -2.95 -10.70 -17.79
CA MET A 145 -3.32 -9.30 -17.64
C MET A 145 -4.38 -9.21 -16.56
N GLN A 146 -4.13 -8.45 -15.50
CA GLN A 146 -4.97 -8.43 -14.30
C GLN A 146 -5.12 -7.01 -13.72
N PHE A 147 -6.03 -6.85 -12.75
CA PHE A 147 -6.33 -5.59 -12.08
C PHE A 147 -6.67 -4.41 -13.02
N PRO A 148 -7.64 -4.58 -13.93
CA PRO A 148 -8.05 -3.50 -14.82
C PRO A 148 -8.80 -2.39 -14.07
N HIS A 149 -8.49 -1.15 -14.42
CA HIS A 149 -9.45 -0.05 -14.27
C HIS A 149 -10.42 -0.14 -15.45
N ALA A 150 -11.52 -0.87 -15.25
CA ALA A 150 -12.53 -1.13 -16.27
C ALA A 150 -13.54 0.02 -16.35
N GLU A 151 -13.94 0.40 -17.56
CA GLU A 151 -14.95 1.44 -17.80
C GLU A 151 -15.82 1.03 -18.99
N LEU A 152 -17.12 0.84 -18.75
CA LEU A 152 -18.10 0.54 -19.79
C LEU A 152 -18.68 1.81 -20.40
N MET A 153 -18.10 2.24 -21.52
CA MET A 153 -18.50 3.46 -22.23
C MET A 153 -19.63 3.21 -23.24
N LEU A 154 -20.87 3.16 -22.74
CA LEU A 154 -22.05 2.85 -23.58
C LEU A 154 -22.24 3.83 -24.74
N GLY A 155 -22.02 5.12 -24.53
CA GLY A 155 -22.11 6.14 -25.59
C GLY A 155 -21.07 5.99 -26.70
N ARG A 156 -19.99 5.23 -26.45
CA ARG A 156 -18.94 4.90 -27.42
C ARG A 156 -19.00 3.45 -27.89
N ALA A 157 -19.93 2.64 -27.35
CA ALA A 157 -20.03 1.21 -27.61
C ALA A 157 -18.69 0.47 -27.36
N LYS A 158 -18.04 0.78 -26.23
CA LYS A 158 -16.76 0.18 -25.83
C LYS A 158 -16.74 -0.24 -24.37
N LEU A 159 -16.04 -1.33 -24.07
CA LEU A 159 -15.52 -1.63 -22.74
C LEU A 159 -14.01 -1.42 -22.78
N GLU A 160 -13.53 -0.56 -21.91
CA GLU A 160 -12.12 -0.25 -21.79
C GLU A 160 -11.57 -0.81 -20.50
N MET A 161 -10.42 -1.46 -20.56
CA MET A 161 -9.73 -2.04 -19.41
C MET A 161 -8.31 -1.49 -19.41
N ARG A 162 -8.06 -0.54 -18.51
CA ARG A 162 -6.83 0.26 -18.48
C ARG A 162 -5.91 -0.18 -17.36
N HIS A 163 -4.62 0.16 -17.52
CA HIS A 163 -3.59 0.01 -16.51
C HIS A 163 -3.49 -1.40 -15.92
N MET A 164 -3.69 -2.41 -16.76
CA MET A 164 -3.62 -3.80 -16.32
C MET A 164 -2.15 -4.17 -16.06
N ASP A 165 -1.89 -4.82 -14.93
CA ASP A 165 -0.61 -5.45 -14.67
C ASP A 165 -0.41 -6.60 -15.67
N LEU A 166 0.69 -6.56 -16.44
CA LEU A 166 1.11 -7.65 -17.29
C LEU A 166 2.00 -8.58 -16.46
N GLY A 167 1.45 -9.72 -16.04
CA GLY A 167 2.13 -10.73 -15.25
C GLY A 167 2.82 -11.80 -16.10
N LEU A 168 3.89 -12.40 -15.56
CA LEU A 168 4.54 -13.57 -16.14
C LEU A 168 3.59 -14.77 -16.17
N GLY A 169 3.38 -15.34 -17.34
CA GLY A 169 2.68 -16.61 -17.47
C GLY A 169 3.55 -17.78 -16.95
N PRO A 170 2.93 -18.90 -16.54
CA PRO A 170 3.66 -20.08 -16.07
C PRO A 170 4.70 -20.62 -17.07
N ALA A 171 4.41 -20.53 -18.38
CA ALA A 171 5.33 -21.02 -19.41
C ALA A 171 6.60 -20.16 -19.47
N LEU A 172 6.45 -18.83 -19.44
CA LEU A 172 7.57 -17.90 -19.47
C LEU A 172 8.41 -17.99 -18.19
N ALA A 173 7.76 -17.99 -17.02
CA ALA A 173 8.43 -18.13 -15.72
C ALA A 173 9.29 -19.41 -15.66
N LYS A 174 8.75 -20.53 -16.15
CA LYS A 174 9.51 -21.78 -16.29
C LYS A 174 10.65 -21.66 -17.30
N ARG A 175 10.42 -20.99 -18.43
CA ARG A 175 11.43 -20.83 -19.50
C ARG A 175 12.65 -20.05 -19.02
N ILE A 176 12.43 -18.97 -18.26
CA ILE A 176 13.52 -18.15 -17.70
C ILE A 176 14.18 -18.77 -16.46
N GLY A 177 13.76 -19.98 -16.04
CA GLY A 177 14.35 -20.71 -14.92
C GLY A 177 13.84 -20.31 -13.54
N HIS A 178 12.79 -19.47 -13.47
CA HIS A 178 12.23 -18.93 -12.22
C HIS A 178 10.71 -19.18 -12.14
N PRO A 179 10.25 -20.43 -12.01
CA PRO A 179 8.82 -20.77 -12.04
C PRO A 179 8.01 -20.13 -10.90
N THR A 180 8.65 -19.74 -9.80
CA THR A 180 8.04 -19.02 -8.68
C THR A 180 7.66 -17.58 -9.03
N LEU A 181 8.15 -17.04 -10.14
CA LEU A 181 7.78 -15.71 -10.65
C LEU A 181 6.50 -15.72 -11.49
N ALA A 182 5.80 -16.84 -11.64
CA ALA A 182 4.50 -16.84 -12.32
C ALA A 182 3.52 -15.88 -11.61
N GLY A 183 2.86 -15.02 -12.37
CA GLY A 183 2.01 -13.92 -11.87
C GLY A 183 2.76 -12.66 -11.48
N TYR A 184 4.11 -12.66 -11.51
CA TYR A 184 4.89 -11.48 -11.18
C TYR A 184 4.79 -10.42 -12.28
N HIS A 185 4.58 -9.18 -11.88
CA HIS A 185 4.42 -8.02 -12.74
C HIS A 185 5.69 -7.71 -13.55
N VAL A 186 5.56 -7.54 -14.86
CA VAL A 186 6.69 -7.33 -15.80
C VAL A 186 6.40 -6.30 -16.89
N GLY A 187 5.25 -5.64 -16.84
CA GLY A 187 4.85 -4.66 -17.84
C GLY A 187 3.41 -4.22 -17.64
N ILE A 188 2.89 -3.42 -18.56
CA ILE A 188 1.52 -2.91 -18.51
C ILE A 188 0.79 -3.33 -19.78
N ALA A 189 -0.50 -3.63 -19.65
CA ALA A 189 -1.38 -3.87 -20.76
C ALA A 189 -2.65 -3.01 -20.69
N GLU A 190 -3.24 -2.76 -21.85
CA GLU A 190 -4.55 -2.16 -22.00
C GLU A 190 -5.36 -2.95 -23.02
N VAL A 191 -6.65 -3.11 -22.75
CA VAL A 191 -7.58 -3.81 -23.61
C VAL A 191 -8.78 -2.89 -23.91
N GLU A 192 -9.13 -2.78 -25.18
CA GLU A 192 -10.36 -2.14 -25.63
C GLU A 192 -11.20 -3.17 -26.39
N LEU A 193 -12.43 -3.38 -25.93
CA LEU A 193 -13.39 -4.30 -26.53
C LEU A 193 -14.49 -3.47 -27.21
N ALA A 194 -14.75 -3.74 -28.49
CA ALA A 194 -15.90 -3.17 -29.18
C ALA A 194 -17.16 -3.93 -28.75
N VAL A 195 -18.05 -3.27 -28.00
CA VAL A 195 -19.24 -3.91 -27.42
C VAL A 195 -20.49 -3.53 -28.20
N ARG A 196 -21.35 -4.50 -28.44
CA ARG A 196 -22.70 -4.23 -28.94
C ARG A 196 -23.63 -3.97 -27.76
N VAL A 197 -24.16 -2.75 -27.66
CA VAL A 197 -25.08 -2.35 -26.59
C VAL A 197 -26.52 -2.76 -26.96
N PRO A 198 -27.21 -3.59 -26.15
CA PRO A 198 -28.63 -3.89 -26.33
C PRO A 198 -29.53 -2.67 -26.12
N ASP A 199 -30.58 -2.50 -26.94
CA ASP A 199 -31.53 -1.39 -26.84
C ASP A 199 -32.28 -1.33 -25.49
N SER A 200 -32.38 -2.45 -24.76
CA SER A 200 -33.03 -2.55 -23.45
C SER A 200 -32.23 -1.91 -22.32
N LEU A 201 -30.92 -1.70 -22.51
CA LEU A 201 -29.98 -1.42 -21.43
C LEU A 201 -29.97 0.04 -20.99
N TYR A 202 -30.22 0.97 -21.93
CA TYR A 202 -30.34 2.40 -21.65
C TYR A 202 -31.47 2.76 -20.65
N LYS A 203 -32.39 1.83 -20.36
CA LYS A 203 -33.52 2.06 -19.44
C LYS A 203 -33.23 1.68 -17.99
N HIS A 204 -32.11 1.00 -17.72
CA HIS A 204 -31.80 0.42 -16.41
C HIS A 204 -30.46 0.88 -15.83
N LEU A 205 -29.75 1.80 -16.50
CA LEU A 205 -28.53 2.40 -15.97
C LEU A 205 -28.83 3.09 -14.65
N LYS A 206 -28.18 2.64 -13.58
CA LYS A 206 -28.29 3.27 -12.28
C LYS A 206 -27.36 4.47 -12.32
N MET A 207 -27.94 5.66 -12.48
CA MET A 207 -27.18 6.89 -12.27
C MET A 207 -27.03 7.07 -10.76
N CYS A 208 -25.89 6.64 -10.22
CA CYS A 208 -25.53 6.99 -8.86
C CYS A 208 -25.31 8.51 -8.81
N THR A 209 -26.04 9.18 -7.91
CA THR A 209 -25.87 10.59 -7.63
C THR A 209 -25.01 10.69 -6.39
N PRO A 210 -23.89 11.42 -6.42
CA PRO A 210 -23.01 11.52 -5.28
C PRO A 210 -23.72 12.13 -4.08
N ASP A 211 -23.50 11.55 -2.91
CA ASP A 211 -23.94 12.03 -1.60
C ASP A 211 -22.74 12.24 -0.70
N TYR A 212 -22.34 13.50 -0.53
CA TYR A 212 -21.20 13.89 0.29
C TYR A 212 -21.60 14.19 1.74
N GLU A 213 -22.85 13.90 2.14
CA GLU A 213 -23.31 14.12 3.50
C GLU A 213 -22.96 12.94 4.41
N GLY A 214 -22.37 13.22 5.57
CA GLY A 214 -22.03 12.21 6.58
C GLY A 214 -20.54 12.14 6.85
N ALA A 215 -20.13 11.11 7.58
CA ALA A 215 -18.72 10.87 7.87
C ALA A 215 -18.04 10.12 6.72
N ILE A 216 -16.85 10.58 6.32
CA ILE A 216 -15.93 9.84 5.45
C ILE A 216 -15.15 8.86 6.33
N ASP A 217 -15.09 7.59 5.92
CA ASP A 217 -14.29 6.54 6.58
C ASP A 217 -13.82 5.55 5.51
N ILE A 218 -12.51 5.50 5.28
CA ILE A 218 -11.89 4.58 4.32
C ILE A 218 -11.11 3.51 5.07
N GLU A 219 -11.40 2.25 4.78
CA GLU A 219 -10.68 1.12 5.34
C GLU A 219 -9.77 0.50 4.28
N LEU A 220 -8.47 0.37 4.58
CA LEU A 220 -7.59 -0.44 3.76
C LEU A 220 -7.83 -1.92 4.10
N THR A 221 -8.33 -2.66 3.12
CA THR A 221 -8.78 -4.04 3.32
C THR A 221 -7.72 -5.06 2.89
N ASN A 222 -6.77 -4.68 2.02
CA ASN A 222 -5.76 -5.64 1.57
C ASN A 222 -4.52 -5.04 0.88
N ILE A 223 -3.42 -5.78 0.99
CA ILE A 223 -2.20 -5.62 0.19
C ILE A 223 -1.90 -6.99 -0.42
N ASN A 224 -2.36 -7.25 -1.64
CA ASN A 224 -2.33 -8.59 -2.25
C ASN A 224 -1.15 -8.88 -3.17
N PHE A 225 -0.34 -7.88 -3.48
CA PHE A 225 0.82 -8.01 -4.35
C PHE A 225 1.86 -6.93 -4.04
N VAL A 226 3.13 -7.23 -4.29
CA VAL A 226 4.23 -6.26 -4.23
C VAL A 226 5.16 -6.50 -5.42
N GLY A 227 5.19 -5.52 -6.33
CA GLY A 227 5.88 -5.61 -7.61
C GLY A 227 7.13 -4.74 -7.67
N GLN A 228 8.22 -5.28 -8.24
CA GLN A 228 9.34 -4.47 -8.72
C GLN A 228 8.88 -3.63 -9.91
N LEU A 229 9.24 -2.35 -9.90
CA LEU A 229 9.01 -1.41 -11.00
C LEU A 229 10.28 -1.23 -11.83
N VAL A 230 11.41 -1.02 -11.14
CA VAL A 230 12.76 -0.92 -11.70
C VAL A 230 13.77 -1.33 -10.62
N ALA A 231 14.95 -1.82 -11.03
CA ALA A 231 16.07 -1.96 -10.10
C ALA A 231 17.40 -1.64 -10.78
N ASN A 232 18.47 -1.54 -10.01
CA ASN A 232 19.84 -1.68 -10.48
C ASN A 232 20.64 -2.47 -9.43
N THR A 233 21.97 -2.40 -9.44
CA THR A 233 22.80 -3.11 -8.45
C THR A 233 22.77 -2.48 -7.06
N GLU A 234 22.33 -1.23 -6.95
CA GLU A 234 22.39 -0.42 -5.72
C GLU A 234 21.01 -0.33 -5.06
N ARG A 235 19.94 -0.16 -5.84
CA ARG A 235 18.59 0.12 -5.34
C ARG A 235 17.49 -0.54 -6.18
N VAL A 236 16.32 -0.74 -5.56
CA VAL A 236 15.10 -1.27 -6.20
C VAL A 236 13.92 -0.37 -5.88
N ALA A 237 13.16 -0.01 -6.91
CA ALA A 237 11.85 0.62 -6.75
C ALA A 237 10.76 -0.46 -6.81
N LEU A 238 9.83 -0.41 -5.86
CA LEU A 238 8.70 -1.33 -5.77
C LEU A 238 7.41 -0.57 -5.46
N ALA A 239 6.27 -1.25 -5.62
CA ALA A 239 5.00 -0.76 -5.12
C ALA A 239 4.13 -1.93 -4.61
N PRO A 240 3.49 -1.82 -3.43
CA PRO A 240 2.38 -2.67 -3.06
C PRO A 240 1.12 -2.35 -3.89
N SER A 241 0.28 -3.35 -4.12
CA SER A 241 -1.14 -3.12 -4.42
C SER A 241 -1.85 -2.59 -3.17
N ALA A 242 -2.90 -1.79 -3.33
CA ALA A 242 -3.71 -1.30 -2.22
C ALA A 242 -5.20 -1.48 -2.55
N GLU A 243 -5.86 -2.35 -1.80
CA GLU A 243 -7.32 -2.57 -1.83
C GLU A 243 -7.96 -1.86 -0.64
N LEU A 244 -9.01 -1.09 -0.89
CA LEU A 244 -9.70 -0.31 0.12
C LEU A 244 -11.22 -0.42 -0.02
N ARG A 245 -11.94 -0.04 1.02
CA ARG A 245 -13.40 0.07 1.02
C ARG A 245 -13.84 1.38 1.66
N ASN A 246 -14.80 2.07 1.05
CA ASN A 246 -15.50 3.14 1.74
C ASN A 246 -16.50 2.52 2.73
N VAL A 247 -16.19 2.62 4.02
CA VAL A 247 -17.02 2.11 5.12
C VAL A 247 -17.79 3.24 5.83
N GLY A 248 -17.61 4.48 5.36
CA GLY A 248 -18.30 5.66 5.81
C GLY A 248 -19.73 5.80 5.27
N GLU A 249 -20.31 6.95 5.57
CA GLU A 249 -21.66 7.33 5.13
C GLU A 249 -21.62 8.20 3.87
N ALA A 250 -20.56 9.00 3.71
CA ALA A 250 -20.38 9.91 2.57
C ALA A 250 -19.56 9.27 1.44
N ASP A 251 -19.90 9.64 0.20
CA ASP A 251 -19.09 9.37 -0.97
C ASP A 251 -17.80 10.20 -0.95
N VAL A 252 -16.72 9.69 -1.55
CA VAL A 252 -15.42 10.38 -1.55
C VAL A 252 -15.04 10.82 -2.97
N PRO A 253 -14.71 12.11 -3.17
CA PRO A 253 -14.13 12.58 -4.42
C PRO A 253 -12.88 11.79 -4.81
N TRP A 254 -12.79 11.37 -6.06
CA TRP A 254 -11.68 10.57 -6.60
C TRP A 254 -11.22 11.15 -7.95
N PHE A 255 -11.23 12.48 -8.03
CA PHE A 255 -10.88 13.22 -9.23
C PHE A 255 -9.41 13.04 -9.60
N ARG A 256 -9.03 13.55 -10.76
CA ARG A 256 -7.64 13.48 -11.22
C ARG A 256 -6.92 14.75 -10.77
N ALA A 257 -5.64 14.63 -10.44
CA ALA A 257 -4.79 15.77 -10.12
C ALA A 257 -4.76 16.82 -11.24
N ILE A 258 -4.15 16.50 -12.40
CA ILE A 258 -4.21 17.33 -13.63
C ILE A 258 -4.14 16.41 -14.84
N GLU A 259 -5.09 16.57 -15.77
CA GLU A 259 -5.12 15.88 -17.05
C GLU A 259 -5.46 16.85 -18.18
N PRO A 260 -4.91 16.65 -19.39
CA PRO A 260 -5.11 17.59 -20.51
C PRO A 260 -6.59 17.87 -20.83
N ASP A 261 -7.48 16.90 -20.59
CA ASP A 261 -8.91 16.97 -20.92
C ASP A 261 -9.82 16.58 -19.72
N GLY A 262 -9.34 16.66 -18.49
CA GLY A 262 -10.05 16.19 -17.28
C GLY A 262 -10.48 17.30 -16.32
N THR A 263 -11.48 17.00 -15.49
CA THR A 263 -11.83 17.83 -14.32
C THR A 263 -10.77 17.62 -13.24
N VAL A 264 -10.10 18.71 -12.85
CA VAL A 264 -9.28 18.79 -11.65
C VAL A 264 -10.20 18.87 -10.43
N GLY A 265 -9.89 18.13 -9.37
CA GLY A 265 -10.66 18.17 -8.14
C GLY A 265 -9.99 17.42 -7.00
N GLU A 266 -10.66 17.39 -5.86
CA GLU A 266 -10.23 16.67 -4.65
C GLU A 266 -10.08 15.18 -4.90
N HIS A 267 -9.06 14.59 -4.30
CA HIS A 267 -8.77 13.16 -4.41
C HIS A 267 -7.81 12.73 -3.29
N PRO A 268 -7.83 11.43 -2.90
CA PRO A 268 -6.88 10.93 -1.92
C PRO A 268 -5.47 10.70 -2.44
N TYR A 269 -4.54 10.54 -1.50
CA TYR A 269 -3.14 10.25 -1.76
C TYR A 269 -2.77 8.91 -1.15
N LEU A 270 -2.10 8.04 -1.91
CA LEU A 270 -1.57 6.78 -1.39
C LEU A 270 -0.11 6.95 -0.98
N VAL A 271 0.17 6.63 0.27
CA VAL A 271 1.52 6.51 0.83
C VAL A 271 1.95 5.05 0.80
N MET A 272 3.22 4.80 0.47
CA MET A 272 3.82 3.47 0.50
C MET A 272 5.20 3.51 1.14
N ASN A 273 5.47 2.65 2.10
CA ASN A 273 6.77 2.53 2.73
C ASN A 273 7.20 1.07 2.88
N MET A 274 8.49 0.88 3.16
CA MET A 274 9.05 -0.41 3.50
C MET A 274 9.86 -0.32 4.78
N TYR A 275 9.73 -1.34 5.62
CA TYR A 275 10.35 -1.41 6.93
C TYR A 275 11.13 -2.71 7.10
N ARG A 276 12.17 -2.64 7.90
CA ARG A 276 12.91 -3.80 8.42
C ARG A 276 12.76 -3.87 9.93
N MET A 277 12.51 -5.06 10.44
CA MET A 277 12.73 -5.38 11.85
C MET A 277 13.99 -6.23 12.01
N HIS A 278 14.94 -5.72 12.77
CA HIS A 278 16.23 -6.36 13.00
C HIS A 278 16.77 -5.94 14.37
N GLU A 279 17.36 -6.89 15.12
CA GLU A 279 17.95 -6.63 16.45
C GLU A 279 17.04 -5.81 17.39
N GLY A 280 15.78 -6.23 17.52
CA GLY A 280 14.83 -5.59 18.44
C GLY A 280 14.25 -4.25 17.97
N ARG A 281 14.69 -3.73 16.82
CA ARG A 281 14.26 -2.43 16.26
C ARG A 281 13.30 -2.59 15.09
N ILE A 282 12.56 -1.53 14.83
CA ILE A 282 11.89 -1.26 13.56
C ILE A 282 12.64 -0.10 12.88
N GLU A 283 12.85 -0.21 11.58
CA GLU A 283 13.63 0.73 10.78
C GLU A 283 12.85 0.95 9.48
N GLN A 284 12.49 2.20 9.14
CA GLN A 284 12.05 2.50 7.77
C GLN A 284 13.28 2.35 6.88
N ILE A 285 13.14 1.70 5.72
CA ILE A 285 14.25 1.47 4.77
C ILE A 285 13.89 1.93 3.35
N GLY A 286 12.70 2.49 3.20
CA GLY A 286 12.20 3.04 1.97
C GLY A 286 10.87 3.73 2.17
N SER A 287 10.64 4.72 1.32
CA SER A 287 9.46 5.56 1.29
C SER A 287 9.18 5.99 -0.14
N SER A 288 7.93 6.03 -0.56
CA SER A 288 7.54 6.77 -1.76
C SER A 288 7.34 8.25 -1.42
N ASP A 289 7.20 9.09 -2.44
CA ASP A 289 6.36 10.27 -2.29
C ASP A 289 4.88 9.83 -2.27
N VAL A 290 3.96 10.58 -2.85
CA VAL A 290 2.54 10.25 -2.80
C VAL A 290 1.96 9.99 -4.17
N LYS A 291 1.13 8.96 -4.28
CA LYS A 291 0.35 8.70 -5.49
C LYS A 291 -1.01 9.38 -5.39
N HIS A 292 -1.31 10.25 -6.33
CA HIS A 292 -2.59 10.92 -6.49
C HIS A 292 -3.63 9.94 -7.07
N ALA A 293 -4.76 9.77 -6.40
CA ALA A 293 -5.92 9.05 -6.94
C ALA A 293 -6.44 9.67 -8.25
N PHE A 294 -7.08 8.85 -9.08
CA PHE A 294 -7.51 9.30 -10.42
C PHE A 294 -8.76 8.60 -10.99
N PHE A 295 -9.11 7.43 -10.44
CA PHE A 295 -10.27 6.63 -10.85
C PHE A 295 -10.62 5.61 -9.75
N ALA A 296 -11.89 5.50 -9.36
CA ALA A 296 -12.37 4.46 -8.47
C ALA A 296 -13.08 3.39 -9.32
N ILE A 297 -12.74 2.11 -9.13
CA ILE A 297 -13.38 0.99 -9.83
C ILE A 297 -14.80 0.76 -9.34
N ASN A 298 -15.11 1.07 -8.08
CA ASN A 298 -16.40 0.83 -7.42
C ASN A 298 -16.91 -0.63 -7.50
N SER A 299 -16.03 -1.57 -7.14
CA SER A 299 -16.40 -2.98 -7.09
C SER A 299 -17.23 -3.34 -5.86
N GLY A 300 -18.06 -4.39 -5.99
CA GLY A 300 -18.85 -4.93 -4.87
C GLY A 300 -20.03 -4.07 -4.44
N CYS A 301 -20.47 -3.14 -5.29
CA CYS A 301 -21.62 -2.26 -5.08
C CYS A 301 -22.36 -2.02 -6.41
N ASP A 302 -23.46 -1.24 -6.38
CA ASP A 302 -24.31 -1.01 -7.56
C ASP A 302 -23.90 0.22 -8.41
N CYS A 303 -22.81 0.90 -8.05
CA CYS A 303 -22.39 2.15 -8.69
C CYS A 303 -21.18 1.92 -9.59
N PRO A 304 -21.17 2.49 -10.81
CA PRO A 304 -20.09 2.25 -11.74
C PRO A 304 -18.79 2.93 -11.33
N GLY A 305 -17.66 2.40 -11.80
CA GLY A 305 -16.37 3.07 -11.68
C GLY A 305 -16.34 4.45 -12.36
N ASP A 306 -15.82 5.46 -11.65
CA ASP A 306 -15.70 6.85 -12.10
C ASP A 306 -14.73 7.64 -11.18
N GLN A 307 -14.80 8.96 -11.18
CA GLN A 307 -14.04 9.89 -10.31
C GLN A 307 -14.64 10.05 -8.90
N ILE A 308 -15.38 9.05 -8.41
CA ILE A 308 -16.04 9.06 -7.10
C ILE A 308 -16.00 7.65 -6.54
N LEU A 309 -15.54 7.50 -5.30
CA LEU A 309 -15.65 6.26 -4.56
C LEU A 309 -16.93 6.30 -3.71
N PHE A 310 -17.94 5.55 -4.11
CA PHE A 310 -19.23 5.57 -3.43
C PHE A 310 -19.19 4.81 -2.09
N ALA A 311 -20.02 5.24 -1.14
CA ALA A 311 -20.19 4.59 0.14
C ALA A 311 -20.53 3.09 -0.03
N GLY A 312 -19.77 2.23 0.65
CA GLY A 312 -19.89 0.78 0.57
C GLY A 312 -19.23 0.13 -0.65
N CYS A 313 -18.58 0.87 -1.53
CA CYS A 313 -17.83 0.33 -2.66
C CYS A 313 -16.36 0.05 -2.30
N THR A 314 -15.73 -0.82 -3.09
CA THR A 314 -14.32 -1.21 -2.96
C THR A 314 -13.54 -0.76 -4.18
N ASP A 315 -12.31 -0.28 -3.95
CA ASP A 315 -11.37 0.09 -5.00
C ASP A 315 -10.03 -0.65 -4.84
N LEU A 316 -9.35 -0.90 -5.95
CA LEU A 316 -8.07 -1.60 -5.97
C LEU A 316 -7.13 -0.93 -6.97
N TYR A 317 -5.99 -0.46 -6.45
CA TYR A 317 -4.85 -0.11 -7.28
C TYR A 317 -3.77 -1.19 -7.22
N ALA A 318 -3.24 -1.53 -8.39
CA ALA A 318 -2.15 -2.50 -8.52
C ALA A 318 -0.77 -1.83 -8.43
N ALA A 319 0.29 -2.63 -8.45
CA ALA A 319 1.66 -2.13 -8.33
C ALA A 319 2.03 -1.17 -9.47
N SER A 320 1.61 -1.46 -10.71
CA SER A 320 1.93 -0.58 -11.85
C SER A 320 1.35 0.81 -11.73
N THR A 321 0.12 0.92 -11.25
CA THR A 321 -0.58 2.20 -11.09
C THR A 321 -0.12 2.97 -9.87
N ASN A 322 0.21 2.27 -8.77
CA ASN A 322 0.75 2.90 -7.59
C ASN A 322 2.19 3.40 -7.82
N GLY A 323 2.93 2.73 -8.71
CA GLY A 323 4.27 3.10 -9.13
C GLY A 323 4.37 3.97 -10.38
N ASP A 324 3.25 4.44 -10.94
CA ASP A 324 3.26 5.25 -12.16
C ASP A 324 3.66 6.69 -11.81
N PHE A 325 4.84 7.12 -12.27
CA PHE A 325 5.35 8.47 -12.05
C PHE A 325 4.39 9.55 -12.57
N PHE A 326 3.49 9.22 -13.50
CA PHE A 326 2.49 10.18 -13.97
C PHE A 326 1.53 10.64 -12.86
N HIS A 327 1.32 9.79 -11.85
CA HIS A 327 0.45 10.03 -10.72
C HIS A 327 1.22 10.25 -9.41
N LEU A 328 2.55 10.26 -9.43
CA LEU A 328 3.37 10.52 -8.25
C LEU A 328 3.82 11.98 -8.21
N ALA A 329 3.79 12.58 -7.03
CA ALA A 329 4.32 13.91 -6.77
C ALA A 329 4.87 13.98 -5.33
N PRO A 330 5.75 14.96 -5.03
CA PRO A 330 6.31 15.19 -3.70
C PRO A 330 5.28 15.30 -2.58
N ARG A 331 5.64 14.84 -1.37
CA ARG A 331 4.76 14.90 -0.19
C ARG A 331 4.55 16.32 0.34
N ASP A 332 5.51 17.20 0.14
CA ASP A 332 5.52 18.58 0.65
C ASP A 332 4.50 19.50 -0.05
N GLU A 333 3.83 19.02 -1.10
CA GLU A 333 2.71 19.71 -1.73
C GLU A 333 1.36 19.43 -1.04
N VAL A 334 1.30 18.46 -0.13
CA VAL A 334 0.07 17.99 0.51
C VAL A 334 0.06 18.32 2.00
N HIS A 335 -1.04 18.91 2.48
CA HIS A 335 -1.30 19.07 3.91
C HIS A 335 -2.02 17.83 4.45
N ALA A 336 -1.26 16.89 5.01
CA ALA A 336 -1.71 15.53 5.30
C ALA A 336 -2.88 15.46 6.28
N PHE A 337 -2.95 16.35 7.28
CA PHE A 337 -4.05 16.34 8.24
C PHE A 337 -5.39 16.70 7.60
N THR A 338 -5.37 17.63 6.65
CA THR A 338 -6.57 18.17 5.98
C THR A 338 -6.89 17.46 4.67
N GLY A 339 -5.89 16.86 4.02
CA GLY A 339 -5.99 16.36 2.65
C GLY A 339 -5.90 17.45 1.58
N ASP A 340 -5.60 18.70 1.95
CA ASP A 340 -5.54 19.84 1.03
C ASP A 340 -4.31 19.76 0.10
N TRP A 341 -4.52 20.11 -1.16
CA TRP A 341 -3.51 20.25 -2.22
C TRP A 341 -4.00 21.26 -3.26
N ASP A 342 -3.10 22.07 -3.79
CA ASP A 342 -3.40 22.99 -4.90
C ASP A 342 -2.79 22.46 -6.19
N SER A 343 -3.60 22.36 -7.24
CA SER A 343 -3.10 21.97 -8.55
C SER A 343 -2.24 23.07 -9.19
N LEU A 344 -2.51 24.34 -8.86
CA LEU A 344 -1.89 25.49 -9.51
C LEU A 344 -0.45 25.66 -9.03
N GLY A 345 0.51 25.49 -9.94
CA GLY A 345 1.94 25.53 -9.62
C GLY A 345 2.44 24.32 -8.84
N SER A 346 1.66 23.23 -8.81
CA SER A 346 2.08 21.93 -8.29
C SER A 346 3.17 21.29 -9.15
N HIS A 347 3.68 20.15 -8.70
CA HIS A 347 4.57 19.27 -9.44
C HIS A 347 4.07 18.97 -10.87
N PHE A 348 2.75 18.92 -11.04
CA PHE A 348 2.14 18.62 -12.32
C PHE A 348 1.97 19.86 -13.22
N ASP A 349 1.88 21.06 -12.65
CA ASP A 349 1.63 22.35 -13.32
C ASP A 349 2.89 23.20 -13.33
N GLY A 350 3.62 23.15 -14.45
CA GLY A 350 4.91 23.79 -14.59
C GLY A 350 4.78 25.24 -15.07
N GLU A 351 5.69 25.66 -15.94
CA GLU A 351 5.64 26.98 -16.54
C GLU A 351 5.11 26.91 -17.99
N PRO A 352 4.06 27.67 -18.35
CA PRO A 352 3.35 28.64 -17.51
C PRO A 352 2.39 27.98 -16.53
N VAL A 353 2.36 28.48 -15.29
CA VAL A 353 1.41 28.04 -14.25
C VAL A 353 -0.03 28.32 -14.69
N ASP A 354 -0.73 27.29 -15.18
CA ASP A 354 -2.04 27.44 -15.83
C ASP A 354 -3.03 26.28 -15.59
N ASN A 355 -2.76 25.43 -14.60
CA ASN A 355 -3.51 24.19 -14.31
C ASN A 355 -3.53 23.25 -15.51
N ARG A 356 -2.42 23.17 -16.25
CA ARG A 356 -2.22 22.13 -17.26
C ARG A 356 -1.00 21.33 -16.91
N ARG A 357 -1.06 20.07 -17.32
CA ARG A 357 0.06 19.18 -17.08
C ARG A 357 1.21 19.55 -18.00
N ASP A 358 2.31 19.99 -17.40
CA ASP A 358 3.58 20.20 -18.09
C ASP A 358 4.60 19.11 -17.77
N HIS A 359 4.40 18.40 -16.66
CA HIS A 359 5.33 17.39 -16.18
C HIS A 359 4.91 15.97 -16.57
N PHE A 360 5.80 15.25 -17.25
CA PHE A 360 5.57 13.92 -17.81
C PHE A 360 6.73 12.95 -17.51
N ALA A 361 6.57 11.71 -17.96
CA ALA A 361 7.55 10.61 -17.83
C ALA A 361 9.01 10.96 -18.13
N GLY A 362 9.24 11.86 -19.09
CA GLY A 362 10.58 12.17 -19.59
C GLY A 362 11.40 13.07 -18.67
N ASP A 363 10.77 13.64 -17.64
CA ASP A 363 11.38 14.61 -16.74
C ASP A 363 11.99 13.96 -15.49
N HIS A 364 11.79 12.65 -15.32
CA HIS A 364 12.17 11.85 -14.15
C HIS A 364 13.15 10.74 -14.47
N ASP A 365 14.02 10.41 -13.53
CA ASP A 365 14.70 9.12 -13.53
C ASP A 365 13.72 7.97 -13.20
N ALA A 366 14.14 6.72 -13.41
CA ALA A 366 13.23 5.59 -13.25
C ALA A 366 12.83 5.29 -11.77
N PHE A 367 13.48 5.93 -10.81
CA PHE A 367 13.33 5.75 -9.36
C PHE A 367 12.64 6.95 -8.68
N ASP A 368 12.68 8.14 -9.28
CA ASP A 368 12.08 9.35 -8.72
C ASP A 368 10.62 9.14 -8.29
N HIS A 369 10.28 9.71 -7.13
CA HIS A 369 9.00 9.64 -6.42
C HIS A 369 8.50 8.24 -5.98
N ARG A 370 9.12 7.15 -6.44
CA ARG A 370 8.71 5.77 -6.12
C ARG A 370 9.19 5.35 -4.73
N LEU A 371 8.60 4.29 -4.19
CA LEU A 371 9.13 3.60 -3.03
C LEU A 371 10.44 2.89 -3.43
N VAL A 372 11.56 3.46 -3.01
CA VAL A 372 12.91 2.97 -3.30
C VAL A 372 13.55 2.40 -2.04
N VAL A 373 14.24 1.27 -2.20
CA VAL A 373 15.00 0.60 -1.13
C VAL A 373 16.38 0.23 -1.64
N ASP A 374 17.40 0.46 -0.82
CA ASP A 374 18.75 0.01 -1.13
C ASP A 374 18.86 -1.52 -1.08
N VAL A 375 19.49 -2.11 -2.09
CA VAL A 375 19.66 -3.57 -2.24
C VAL A 375 20.40 -4.17 -1.04
N ALA A 376 21.33 -3.42 -0.44
CA ALA A 376 22.06 -3.85 0.75
C ALA A 376 21.11 -4.12 1.93
N GLU A 377 20.07 -3.31 2.08
CA GLU A 377 19.10 -3.39 3.19
C GLU A 377 18.24 -4.65 3.12
N LEU A 378 18.02 -5.22 1.93
CA LEU A 378 17.19 -6.40 1.66
C LEU A 378 17.90 -7.73 1.92
N SER A 379 19.17 -7.70 2.33
CA SER A 379 20.01 -8.88 2.50
C SER A 379 20.40 -9.17 3.96
N THR A 380 19.84 -8.42 4.91
CA THR A 380 20.16 -8.53 6.34
C THR A 380 19.67 -9.86 6.92
N GLU A 381 20.60 -10.61 7.52
CA GLU A 381 20.34 -11.92 8.10
C GLU A 381 19.39 -11.80 9.31
N ASN A 382 18.44 -12.74 9.45
CA ASN A 382 17.43 -12.76 10.53
C ASN A 382 16.52 -11.52 10.60
N ALA A 383 16.49 -10.69 9.57
CA ALA A 383 15.56 -9.58 9.46
C ALA A 383 14.16 -10.03 8.99
N ARG A 384 13.14 -9.31 9.44
CA ARG A 384 11.77 -9.38 8.91
C ARG A 384 11.47 -8.10 8.14
N TYR A 385 10.75 -8.19 7.03
CA TYR A 385 10.45 -7.03 6.19
C TYR A 385 8.95 -6.83 6.08
N PHE A 386 8.53 -5.58 6.05
CA PHE A 386 7.13 -5.19 5.97
C PHE A 386 6.98 -4.12 4.91
N VAL A 387 5.92 -4.20 4.13
CA VAL A 387 5.43 -3.08 3.34
C VAL A 387 4.20 -2.52 4.02
N ASP A 388 4.01 -1.21 3.97
CA ASP A 388 2.75 -0.59 4.34
C ASP A 388 2.15 0.15 3.14
N ALA A 389 0.86 0.42 3.26
CA ALA A 389 0.13 1.33 2.41
C ALA A 389 -0.95 2.00 3.26
N TRP A 390 -1.28 3.25 2.94
CA TRP A 390 -2.45 3.91 3.50
C TRP A 390 -2.86 5.12 2.65
N TYR A 391 -4.14 5.45 2.67
CA TYR A 391 -4.65 6.62 1.97
C TYR A 391 -4.75 7.81 2.92
N VAL A 392 -4.21 8.95 2.51
CA VAL A 392 -4.55 10.26 3.08
C VAL A 392 -5.82 10.72 2.40
N VAL A 393 -6.89 10.80 3.17
CA VAL A 393 -8.23 11.22 2.72
C VAL A 393 -8.67 12.35 3.65
N GLY A 394 -9.02 13.50 3.09
CA GLY A 394 -9.51 14.63 3.88
C GLY A 394 -10.75 14.25 4.68
N GLU A 395 -10.80 14.69 5.94
CA GLU A 395 -11.89 14.43 6.89
C GLU A 395 -12.18 12.96 7.23
N ASP A 396 -11.29 12.03 6.86
CA ASP A 396 -11.41 10.63 7.27
C ASP A 396 -11.40 10.51 8.80
N ILE A 397 -12.51 10.00 9.34
CA ILE A 397 -12.73 9.93 10.78
C ILE A 397 -11.83 8.89 11.46
N ASN A 398 -11.24 7.97 10.69
CA ASN A 398 -10.40 6.91 11.23
C ASN A 398 -9.18 6.66 10.34
N LEU A 399 -8.05 7.25 10.71
CA LEU A 399 -6.80 7.03 9.99
C LEU A 399 -6.31 5.58 10.06
N PHE A 400 -6.53 4.95 11.21
CA PHE A 400 -5.83 3.71 11.56
C PHE A 400 -6.48 2.46 10.97
N ASN A 401 -7.74 2.49 10.53
CA ASN A 401 -8.29 1.45 9.66
C ASN A 401 -7.95 1.65 8.19
N ASN A 402 -7.60 2.88 7.78
CA ASN A 402 -7.05 3.20 6.46
C ASN A 402 -5.55 2.85 6.33
N MET A 403 -4.88 2.59 7.45
CA MET A 403 -3.52 2.06 7.46
C MET A 403 -3.49 0.54 7.46
N GLY A 404 -2.56 -0.03 6.69
CA GLY A 404 -2.26 -1.43 6.84
C GLY A 404 -0.87 -1.81 6.36
N TYR A 405 -0.38 -2.92 6.91
CA TYR A 405 0.94 -3.46 6.61
C TYR A 405 0.86 -4.96 6.35
N ARG A 406 1.89 -5.47 5.67
CA ARG A 406 2.02 -6.91 5.37
C ARG A 406 3.46 -7.35 5.44
N GLU A 407 3.72 -8.47 6.11
CA GLU A 407 5.06 -9.06 6.15
C GLU A 407 5.40 -9.68 4.78
N VAL A 408 6.57 -9.35 4.28
CA VAL A 408 7.11 -9.82 3.01
C VAL A 408 8.49 -10.44 3.18
N ARG A 409 8.84 -11.33 2.25
CA ARG A 409 10.20 -11.83 2.10
C ARG A 409 10.77 -11.35 0.77
N PRO A 410 11.78 -10.47 0.78
CA PRO A 410 12.55 -10.14 -0.41
C PRO A 410 13.29 -11.38 -0.91
N ASN A 411 13.22 -11.65 -2.21
CA ASN A 411 13.98 -12.72 -2.86
C ASN A 411 14.48 -12.20 -4.22
N LEU A 412 15.78 -12.29 -4.44
CA LEU A 412 16.37 -12.02 -5.74
C LEU A 412 16.35 -13.29 -6.60
N ASN A 413 15.55 -13.28 -7.68
CA ASN A 413 15.40 -14.38 -8.62
C ASN A 413 16.14 -14.04 -9.92
N GLY A 414 17.43 -14.40 -9.97
CA GLY A 414 18.31 -13.94 -11.05
C GLY A 414 18.61 -12.46 -10.84
N ALA A 415 17.99 -11.60 -11.63
CA ALA A 415 18.10 -10.14 -11.51
C ALA A 415 16.76 -9.45 -11.19
N ILE A 416 15.69 -10.22 -10.95
CA ILE A 416 14.36 -9.69 -10.63
C ILE A 416 14.09 -9.91 -9.15
N TRP A 417 13.79 -8.83 -8.43
CA TRP A 417 13.28 -8.90 -7.07
C TRP A 417 11.85 -9.39 -7.07
N SER A 418 11.54 -10.25 -6.10
CA SER A 418 10.18 -10.64 -5.75
C SER A 418 9.99 -10.51 -4.25
N PHE A 419 8.78 -10.13 -3.84
CA PHE A 419 8.44 -9.93 -2.43
C PHE A 419 7.32 -10.91 -2.07
N THR A 420 7.69 -12.07 -1.53
CA THR A 420 6.72 -13.11 -1.18
C THR A 420 5.94 -12.69 0.05
N LEU A 421 4.60 -12.68 -0.04
CA LEU A 421 3.73 -12.36 1.08
C LEU A 421 3.76 -13.49 2.14
N ILE A 422 4.02 -13.13 3.40
CA ILE A 422 4.20 -14.08 4.51
C ILE A 422 2.97 -14.15 5.41
N SER A 423 2.35 -13.00 5.67
CA SER A 423 1.14 -12.87 6.47
C SER A 423 -0.07 -12.52 5.59
N SER A 424 -1.26 -12.44 6.18
CA SER A 424 -2.34 -11.58 5.67
C SER A 424 -1.95 -10.11 5.84
N GLN A 425 -2.69 -9.20 5.18
CA GLN A 425 -2.65 -7.80 5.58
C GLN A 425 -3.14 -7.68 7.03
N MET A 426 -2.55 -6.74 7.75
CA MET A 426 -2.92 -6.33 9.11
C MET A 426 -3.30 -4.86 9.06
N THR A 427 -4.37 -4.51 9.75
CA THR A 427 -4.86 -3.12 9.89
C THR A 427 -4.11 -2.41 11.01
N GLY A 428 -3.85 -1.11 10.82
CA GLY A 428 -3.10 -0.27 11.75
C GLY A 428 -1.74 0.15 11.22
N SER A 429 -1.02 0.90 12.04
CA SER A 429 0.36 1.31 11.73
C SER A 429 1.29 0.11 11.83
N VAL A 430 2.34 0.04 11.00
CA VAL A 430 3.40 -0.97 11.17
C VAL A 430 4.04 -0.92 12.56
N LEU A 431 3.96 0.23 13.26
CA LEU A 431 4.45 0.38 14.61
C LEU A 431 3.65 -0.48 15.62
N ASP A 432 2.37 -0.76 15.33
CA ASP A 432 1.51 -1.63 16.13
C ASP A 432 2.02 -3.08 16.12
N MET A 433 2.70 -3.49 15.04
CA MET A 433 3.38 -4.80 14.96
C MET A 433 4.64 -4.87 15.82
N TRP A 434 5.35 -3.74 15.96
CA TRP A 434 6.59 -3.69 16.72
C TRP A 434 6.32 -3.66 18.22
N VAL A 435 5.34 -2.86 18.64
CA VAL A 435 4.81 -2.81 20.01
C VAL A 435 3.28 -2.72 19.94
N ASP A 436 2.61 -3.72 20.50
CA ASP A 436 1.14 -3.75 20.56
C ASP A 436 0.63 -2.54 21.39
N PRO A 437 -0.19 -1.65 20.81
CA PRO A 437 -0.70 -0.47 21.50
C PRO A 437 -1.75 -0.80 22.57
N LEU A 438 -2.42 -1.96 22.48
CA LEU A 438 -3.47 -2.38 23.41
C LEU A 438 -2.92 -3.24 24.55
N GLU A 439 -1.91 -4.07 24.26
CA GLU A 439 -1.31 -5.01 25.21
C GLU A 439 0.23 -4.97 25.21
N PRO A 440 0.87 -3.81 25.47
CA PRO A 440 2.34 -3.73 25.51
C PRO A 440 2.93 -4.57 26.65
N SER A 441 4.08 -5.19 26.42
CA SER A 441 4.82 -5.89 27.47
C SER A 441 5.33 -4.90 28.53
N ALA A 442 5.77 -5.41 29.70
CA ALA A 442 6.29 -4.57 30.78
C ALA A 442 7.52 -3.72 30.38
N ASP A 443 8.28 -4.18 29.39
CA ASP A 443 9.49 -3.55 28.85
C ASP A 443 9.20 -2.79 27.54
N GLU A 444 7.93 -2.49 27.26
CA GLU A 444 7.45 -1.82 26.05
C GLU A 444 6.44 -0.69 26.38
N THR A 445 6.31 0.28 25.49
CA THR A 445 5.22 1.26 25.50
C THR A 445 4.93 1.75 24.08
N HIS A 446 3.69 2.12 23.82
CA HIS A 446 3.26 2.69 22.54
C HIS A 446 2.13 3.67 22.81
N GLN A 447 2.26 4.89 22.30
CA GLN A 447 1.27 5.95 22.43
C GLN A 447 1.08 6.67 21.09
N VAL A 448 -0.18 6.90 20.74
CA VAL A 448 -0.58 7.85 19.71
C VAL A 448 -0.80 9.21 20.39
N ILE A 449 -0.19 10.25 19.84
CA ILE A 449 -0.42 11.64 20.25
C ILE A 449 -1.28 12.30 19.20
N ASP A 450 -2.47 12.72 19.61
CA ASP A 450 -3.35 13.58 18.82
C ASP A 450 -3.12 15.04 19.25
N THR A 451 -2.68 15.86 18.32
CA THR A 451 -2.39 17.28 18.56
C THR A 451 -3.59 18.18 18.31
N GLY A 452 -4.66 17.65 17.70
CA GLY A 452 -5.76 18.43 17.11
C GLY A 452 -5.44 19.02 15.73
N GLU A 453 -4.18 18.94 15.29
CA GLU A 453 -3.67 19.41 13.99
C GLU A 453 -2.89 18.29 13.28
N GLY A 454 -3.20 17.03 13.60
CA GLY A 454 -2.48 15.84 13.14
C GLY A 454 -1.99 14.95 14.27
N ARG A 455 -1.52 13.76 13.91
CA ARG A 455 -1.18 12.66 14.79
C ARG A 455 0.22 12.13 14.51
N TYR A 456 0.87 11.68 15.57
CA TYR A 456 2.10 10.90 15.49
C TYR A 456 2.11 9.86 16.59
N SER A 457 2.82 8.76 16.37
CA SER A 457 3.05 7.73 17.40
C SER A 457 4.46 7.77 17.91
N ILE A 458 4.63 7.43 19.18
CA ILE A 458 5.91 7.01 19.73
C ILE A 458 5.78 5.66 20.40
N ALA A 459 6.72 4.77 20.12
CA ALA A 459 6.87 3.51 20.81
C ALA A 459 8.29 3.37 21.36
N SER A 460 8.43 2.65 22.47
CA SER A 460 9.73 2.29 23.02
C SER A 460 9.75 0.86 23.50
N ARG A 461 10.91 0.23 23.38
CA ARG A 461 11.18 -1.14 23.85
C ARG A 461 12.54 -1.18 24.51
N THR A 462 12.70 -2.04 25.51
CA THR A 462 14.00 -2.27 26.14
C THR A 462 14.45 -3.73 26.10
N GLU A 463 15.76 -3.92 26.09
CA GLU A 463 16.40 -5.23 26.15
C GLU A 463 17.42 -5.26 27.29
N SER A 464 17.39 -6.32 28.09
CA SER A 464 18.37 -6.53 29.14
C SER A 464 19.69 -7.04 28.55
N LEU A 465 20.78 -6.33 28.80
CA LEU A 465 22.15 -6.75 28.49
C LEU A 465 22.86 -7.17 29.80
N ASP A 466 24.06 -7.74 29.68
CA ASP A 466 24.84 -8.22 30.84
C ASP A 466 25.12 -7.11 31.88
N THR A 467 25.42 -5.90 31.42
CA THR A 467 25.82 -4.77 32.28
C THR A 467 24.99 -3.51 32.09
N ALA A 468 24.14 -3.48 31.06
CA ALA A 468 23.35 -2.33 30.65
C ALA A 468 21.93 -2.76 30.24
N THR A 469 21.09 -1.78 29.98
CA THR A 469 19.81 -1.94 29.29
C THR A 469 19.91 -1.19 27.97
N ARG A 470 19.53 -1.86 26.89
CA ARG A 470 19.36 -1.24 25.58
C ARG A 470 17.99 -0.64 25.49
N TYR A 471 17.91 0.62 25.08
CA TYR A 471 16.66 1.31 24.80
C TYR A 471 16.50 1.46 23.29
N HIS A 472 15.30 1.22 22.80
CA HIS A 472 14.86 1.51 21.45
C HIS A 472 13.67 2.46 21.52
N TYR A 473 13.70 3.52 20.73
CA TYR A 473 12.57 4.42 20.53
C TYR A 473 12.31 4.56 19.05
N SER A 474 11.04 4.60 18.66
CA SER A 474 10.63 4.86 17.29
C SER A 474 9.54 5.91 17.29
N LEU A 475 9.72 6.95 16.47
CA LEU A 475 8.80 8.05 16.31
C LEU A 475 8.27 8.00 14.88
N PHE A 476 6.94 7.91 14.73
CA PHE A 476 6.28 7.86 13.42
C PHE A 476 5.34 9.05 13.32
N ASN A 477 5.66 10.01 12.46
CA ASN A 477 4.72 11.07 12.10
C ASN A 477 3.71 10.52 11.10
N HIS A 478 2.41 10.52 11.45
CA HIS A 478 1.37 10.00 10.56
C HIS A 478 0.91 11.09 9.60
N ASP A 479 0.29 12.14 10.13
CA ASP A 479 -0.37 13.23 9.40
C ASP A 479 -0.17 14.59 10.09
N PHE A 480 0.92 14.78 10.86
CA PHE A 480 1.20 16.06 11.52
C PHE A 480 2.12 16.95 10.66
N ASP A 481 1.52 17.96 10.01
CA ASP A 481 2.17 18.81 9.00
C ASP A 481 3.31 19.70 9.54
N ARG A 482 3.26 20.10 10.82
CA ARG A 482 4.23 21.04 11.42
C ARG A 482 5.61 20.44 11.71
N GLN A 483 5.78 19.17 11.37
CA GLN A 483 6.98 18.34 11.50
C GLN A 483 7.53 18.22 12.94
N LEU A 484 8.07 17.04 13.27
CA LEU A 484 8.67 16.81 14.60
C LEU A 484 10.15 17.19 14.56
N ASN A 485 10.64 17.96 15.54
CA ASN A 485 11.97 18.59 15.46
C ASN A 485 12.95 18.10 16.52
N THR A 486 12.46 17.74 17.71
CA THR A 486 13.32 17.16 18.75
C THR A 486 12.65 16.04 19.49
N LEU A 487 13.46 15.12 20.00
CA LEU A 487 13.07 14.11 20.99
C LEU A 487 13.98 14.27 22.21
N HIS A 488 13.40 14.51 23.38
CA HIS A 488 14.09 14.59 24.65
C HIS A 488 13.64 13.48 25.60
N ILE A 489 14.62 12.72 26.10
CA ILE A 489 14.43 11.61 27.05
C ILE A 489 15.18 11.98 28.33
N PRO A 490 14.48 12.22 29.45
CA PRO A 490 15.13 12.49 30.72
C PRO A 490 16.00 11.33 31.19
N ILE A 491 17.22 11.65 31.64
CA ILE A 491 18.17 10.68 32.21
C ILE A 491 18.78 11.29 33.47
N PRO A 492 18.88 10.55 34.58
CA PRO A 492 19.60 11.00 35.77
C PRO A 492 21.05 11.42 35.45
N PRO A 493 21.58 12.48 36.07
CA PRO A 493 22.96 12.91 35.83
C PRO A 493 23.97 11.85 36.30
N GLY A 494 25.15 11.83 35.66
CA GLY A 494 26.26 10.95 36.05
C GLY A 494 26.23 9.54 35.45
N PHE A 495 25.34 9.29 34.47
CA PHE A 495 25.32 8.05 33.70
C PHE A 495 25.75 8.30 32.26
N GLU A 496 26.69 7.48 31.80
CA GLU A 496 27.21 7.52 30.42
C GLU A 496 26.39 6.58 29.54
N MET A 497 26.07 7.05 28.33
CA MET A 497 25.46 6.24 27.29
C MET A 497 26.53 5.69 26.34
N SER A 498 26.22 4.57 25.70
CA SER A 498 27.06 3.98 24.66
C SER A 498 26.21 3.41 23.54
N ASN A 499 26.83 3.01 22.42
CA ASN A 499 26.15 2.40 21.28
C ASN A 499 24.96 3.24 20.77
N LEU A 500 25.18 4.56 20.68
CA LEU A 500 24.21 5.51 20.13
C LEU A 500 23.96 5.17 18.66
N LEU A 501 22.70 5.03 18.30
CA LEU A 501 22.24 4.75 16.94
C LEU A 501 21.08 5.67 16.62
N PHE A 502 21.09 6.21 15.40
CA PHE A 502 20.02 6.95 14.77
C PHE A 502 19.77 6.32 13.39
N LEU A 503 18.50 6.21 13.01
CA LEU A 503 18.05 5.63 11.75
C LEU A 503 16.82 6.40 11.27
N ASP A 504 16.86 6.93 10.06
CA ASP A 504 15.76 7.67 9.42
C ASP A 504 15.34 7.11 8.06
N GLY A 505 15.99 6.02 7.66
CA GLY A 505 15.61 5.25 6.48
C GLY A 505 16.21 5.71 5.18
N ASP A 506 17.26 6.53 5.24
CA ASP A 506 18.14 6.79 4.12
C ASP A 506 19.63 6.64 4.50
N THR A 507 20.54 7.09 3.63
CA THR A 507 21.99 7.04 3.84
C THR A 507 22.64 8.43 3.84
N GLU A 508 21.84 9.49 3.88
CA GLU A 508 22.26 10.90 3.78
C GLU A 508 22.61 11.46 5.15
N ALA A 509 23.83 11.20 5.63
CA ALA A 509 24.28 11.67 6.94
C ALA A 509 24.18 13.21 7.18
N ALA A 510 23.94 14.02 6.15
CA ALA A 510 23.69 15.46 6.31
C ALA A 510 22.34 15.81 6.94
N ASN A 511 21.31 14.95 6.83
CA ASN A 511 19.99 15.15 7.45
C ASN A 511 19.84 14.44 8.82
N ASP A 512 20.85 13.67 9.24
CA ASP A 512 20.87 12.96 10.51
C ASP A 512 20.61 13.86 11.73
N TRP A 513 19.71 13.42 12.61
CA TRP A 513 19.43 14.12 13.86
C TRP A 513 20.63 14.07 14.81
N GLN A 514 21.03 15.26 15.26
CA GLN A 514 22.20 15.42 16.10
C GLN A 514 21.85 15.14 17.56
N VAL A 515 22.68 14.32 18.21
CA VAL A 515 22.50 13.93 19.61
C VAL A 515 23.34 14.80 20.55
N SER A 516 22.72 15.22 21.65
CA SER A 516 23.40 15.89 22.76
C SER A 516 22.92 15.37 24.11
N GLN A 517 23.83 15.35 25.09
CA GLN A 517 23.51 14.99 26.48
C GLN A 517 23.86 16.15 27.40
N ASN A 518 22.99 16.40 28.38
CA ASN A 518 23.26 17.32 29.48
C ASN A 518 22.73 16.74 30.81
N GLU A 519 22.73 17.53 31.88
CA GLU A 519 22.28 17.10 33.21
C GLU A 519 20.77 16.73 33.28
N MET A 520 19.97 17.11 32.28
CA MET A 520 18.54 16.83 32.21
C MET A 520 18.20 15.57 31.40
N GLY A 521 19.09 15.12 30.52
CA GLY A 521 18.86 13.93 29.70
C GLY A 521 19.58 13.93 28.36
N ILE A 522 19.10 13.08 27.46
CA ILE A 522 19.53 13.00 26.06
C ILE A 522 18.51 13.70 25.17
N THR A 523 19.01 14.41 24.15
CA THR A 523 18.17 15.10 23.17
C THR A 523 18.70 14.82 21.77
N TRP A 524 17.83 14.38 20.88
CA TRP A 524 18.07 14.38 19.44
C TRP A 524 17.38 15.59 18.83
N THR A 525 18.05 16.28 17.92
CA THR A 525 17.57 17.50 17.26
C THR A 525 17.78 17.38 15.77
N ALA A 526 16.71 17.59 15.00
CA ALA A 526 16.78 17.66 13.56
C ALA A 526 17.75 18.77 13.10
N PRO A 527 18.46 18.59 11.98
CA PRO A 527 19.10 19.70 11.29
C PRO A 527 18.08 20.80 10.91
N THR A 528 18.61 21.97 10.54
CA THR A 528 17.78 23.15 10.24
C THR A 528 16.89 22.88 9.02
N GLU A 529 15.58 23.09 9.17
CA GLU A 529 14.54 22.87 8.14
C GLU A 529 14.39 21.40 7.67
N THR A 530 14.75 20.41 8.50
CA THR A 530 14.62 18.99 8.16
C THR A 530 13.89 18.21 9.26
N GLY A 531 12.78 18.77 9.76
CA GLY A 531 11.94 18.08 10.74
C GLY A 531 11.42 16.75 10.18
N LEU A 532 10.97 15.86 11.07
CA LEU A 532 10.34 14.62 10.66
C LEU A 532 8.98 14.93 10.05
N ASP A 533 8.93 14.84 8.73
CA ASP A 533 7.72 15.05 7.94
C ASP A 533 6.73 13.88 8.05
N TRP A 534 5.51 14.08 7.58
CA TRP A 534 4.43 13.12 7.70
C TRP A 534 4.65 11.85 6.87
N GLY A 535 4.07 10.75 7.34
CA GLY A 535 4.28 9.40 6.79
C GLY A 535 5.73 8.89 6.90
N ARG A 536 6.55 9.43 7.81
CA ARG A 536 7.95 9.03 8.04
C ARG A 536 8.21 8.53 9.45
N LEU A 537 9.09 7.54 9.58
CA LEU A 537 9.49 6.93 10.84
C LEU A 537 11.00 7.02 11.04
N ILE A 538 11.39 7.48 12.23
CA ILE A 538 12.79 7.49 12.68
C ILE A 538 12.94 6.68 13.96
N SER A 539 14.11 6.07 14.14
CA SER A 539 14.42 5.19 15.25
C SER A 539 15.73 5.56 15.94
N PHE A 540 15.75 5.41 17.26
CA PHE A 540 16.88 5.73 18.13
C PHE A 540 17.23 4.54 19.00
N SER A 541 18.52 4.36 19.29
CA SER A 541 18.95 3.39 20.30
C SER A 541 20.18 3.84 21.08
N PHE A 542 20.27 3.40 22.33
CA PHE A 542 21.47 3.55 23.16
C PHE A 542 21.46 2.52 24.29
N ASP A 543 22.65 2.25 24.84
CA ASP A 543 22.85 1.40 26.01
C ASP A 543 23.21 2.26 27.23
N ILE A 544 22.56 1.99 28.37
CA ILE A 544 22.82 2.67 29.64
C ILE A 544 22.67 1.73 30.83
N ALA A 545 23.44 1.94 31.91
CA ALA A 545 23.41 1.10 33.10
C ALA A 545 22.24 1.41 34.06
N LEU A 546 21.04 1.65 33.52
CA LEU A 546 19.82 2.02 34.24
C LEU A 546 18.63 1.20 33.78
N ALA A 547 17.81 0.77 34.74
CA ALA A 547 16.60 0.00 34.47
C ALA A 547 15.48 0.89 33.91
N PRO A 548 14.55 0.34 33.11
CA PRO A 548 13.46 1.11 32.53
C PRO A 548 12.38 1.42 33.56
N GLU A 549 11.81 2.62 33.45
CA GLU A 549 10.60 3.02 34.14
C GLU A 549 9.72 3.83 33.19
N LEU A 550 8.41 3.63 33.24
CA LEU A 550 7.48 4.51 32.52
C LEU A 550 7.57 5.94 33.07
N GLY A 551 7.81 6.89 32.17
CA GLY A 551 7.87 8.30 32.48
C GLY A 551 7.49 9.16 31.29
N ASN A 552 7.92 10.42 31.31
CA ASN A 552 7.53 11.44 30.34
C ASN A 552 8.76 11.97 29.61
N GLY A 553 8.85 11.71 28.32
CA GLY A 553 9.73 12.42 27.40
C GLY A 553 9.08 13.69 26.86
N GLN A 554 9.77 14.39 25.97
CA GLN A 554 9.23 15.56 25.27
C GLN A 554 9.56 15.50 23.78
N VAL A 555 8.61 15.94 22.95
CA VAL A 555 8.81 16.20 21.52
C VAL A 555 8.51 17.67 21.24
N THR A 556 9.35 18.33 20.43
CA THR A 556 9.07 19.70 19.94
C THR A 556 8.79 19.68 18.44
N TYR A 557 8.21 20.78 17.94
CA TYR A 557 7.81 20.93 16.53
C TYR A 557 8.71 21.91 15.80
N LEU A 558 8.87 21.71 14.50
CA LEU A 558 9.68 22.59 13.67
C LEU A 558 8.93 23.91 13.44
N GLU A 559 7.70 23.81 12.97
CA GLU A 559 6.88 24.97 12.66
C GLU A 559 6.13 25.49 13.89
N THR A 560 5.94 26.80 13.97
CA THR A 560 5.24 27.45 15.09
C THR A 560 3.72 27.34 14.98
N GLY A 561 3.04 27.19 16.12
CA GLY A 561 1.58 27.14 16.24
C GLY A 561 1.15 27.31 17.70
N GLU A 562 -0.08 26.93 18.06
CA GLU A 562 -0.60 27.16 19.43
C GLU A 562 0.21 26.45 20.51
N THR A 563 0.59 25.20 20.26
CA THR A 563 1.53 24.41 21.06
C THR A 563 2.84 24.25 20.27
N SER A 564 3.99 24.31 20.93
CA SER A 564 5.30 24.10 20.29
C SER A 564 6.00 22.81 20.75
N TRP A 565 5.34 22.05 21.62
CA TRP A 565 5.85 20.81 22.20
C TRP A 565 4.73 20.00 22.85
N ASN A 566 4.96 18.69 23.00
CA ASN A 566 4.09 17.78 23.75
C ASN A 566 4.90 16.88 24.68
N THR A 567 4.27 16.45 25.78
CA THR A 567 4.78 15.38 26.64
C THR A 567 4.35 14.03 26.09
N ILE A 568 5.27 13.07 26.09
CA ILE A 568 5.07 11.73 25.55
C ILE A 568 5.34 10.66 26.63
N PRO A 569 4.40 9.76 26.92
CA PRO A 569 4.66 8.63 27.81
C PRO A 569 5.61 7.64 27.13
N VAL A 570 6.77 7.39 27.74
CA VAL A 570 7.80 6.48 27.21
C VAL A 570 8.57 5.79 28.33
N LEU A 571 9.29 4.71 28.02
CA LEU A 571 10.23 4.13 28.98
C LEU A 571 11.46 5.03 29.09
N LEU A 572 11.84 5.39 30.30
CA LEU A 572 13.00 6.22 30.62
C LEU A 572 14.02 5.42 31.45
N PRO A 573 15.32 5.68 31.28
CA PRO A 573 16.33 5.20 32.20
C PRO A 573 16.13 5.76 33.61
N SER A 574 15.87 4.89 34.60
CA SER A 574 15.55 5.30 35.98
C SER A 574 16.41 4.61 37.04
N CYS A 575 16.64 5.36 38.11
CA CYS A 575 17.33 4.93 39.33
C CYS A 575 16.42 4.19 40.33
N LYS A 576 15.12 4.04 40.06
CA LYS A 576 14.23 3.35 41.01
C LYS A 576 14.57 1.85 41.08
N PRO A 577 14.70 1.27 42.28
CA PRO A 577 14.83 -0.18 42.39
C PRO A 577 13.56 -0.85 41.89
N GLN A 578 13.68 -1.75 40.91
CA GLN A 578 12.62 -2.70 40.55
C GLN A 578 12.26 -3.52 41.80
N ASN A 579 11.15 -3.17 42.44
CA ASN A 579 10.59 -3.92 43.57
C ASN A 579 9.98 -5.24 43.04
N GLN A 580 10.82 -6.20 42.64
CA GLN A 580 10.41 -7.54 42.19
C GLN A 580 11.10 -8.68 42.96
N TRP A 581 11.66 -8.41 44.15
CA TRP A 581 12.29 -9.46 44.99
C TRP A 581 11.66 -9.67 46.38
N SER A 582 10.48 -9.11 46.67
CA SER A 582 9.82 -9.32 47.97
C SER A 582 8.96 -10.59 48.06
N ALA A 583 8.87 -11.43 47.01
CA ALA A 583 7.96 -12.58 47.00
C ALA A 583 8.61 -13.97 47.20
N LEU A 584 9.94 -14.13 47.23
CA LEU A 584 10.55 -15.46 47.35
C LEU A 584 11.83 -15.48 48.20
N LEU A 585 11.71 -15.29 49.53
CA LEU A 585 12.72 -15.78 50.47
C LEU A 585 12.03 -16.35 51.73
N PRO A 586 12.21 -17.64 52.07
CA PRO A 586 11.90 -18.15 53.40
C PRO A 586 12.83 -17.47 54.40
N GLN A 587 12.28 -17.03 55.53
CA GLN A 587 13.03 -16.44 56.63
C GLN A 587 14.21 -17.32 57.07
N TRP A 588 15.44 -16.91 56.75
CA TRP A 588 16.66 -17.41 57.37
C TRP A 588 17.52 -16.23 57.83
N PRO A 589 18.10 -16.27 59.05
CA PRO A 589 18.80 -15.13 59.60
C PRO A 589 20.23 -15.00 59.04
N SER A 590 20.59 -13.76 58.72
CA SER A 590 21.95 -13.19 58.71
C SER A 590 23.02 -13.85 57.82
N VAL A 591 23.10 -13.38 56.57
CA VAL A 591 24.39 -13.25 55.86
C VAL A 591 24.45 -11.87 55.20
N LYS A 592 25.47 -11.08 55.55
CA LYS A 592 25.75 -9.77 54.94
C LYS A 592 26.18 -9.96 53.48
N VAL A 593 25.30 -9.62 52.55
CA VAL A 593 25.68 -9.30 51.17
C VAL A 593 25.57 -7.78 51.05
N THR A 594 26.65 -7.05 51.34
CA THR A 594 26.66 -5.58 51.41
C THR A 594 27.87 -5.00 50.69
N THR A 595 28.12 -5.46 49.46
CA THR A 595 29.26 -4.90 48.68
C THR A 595 29.06 -4.79 47.16
N LEU A 596 27.93 -5.22 46.59
CA LEU A 596 27.65 -5.01 45.15
C LEU A 596 26.47 -4.06 44.87
N VAL A 597 25.61 -3.82 45.86
CA VAL A 597 24.47 -2.90 45.73
C VAL A 597 24.86 -1.45 46.07
N ALA A 598 25.96 -1.24 46.78
CA ALA A 598 26.36 0.07 47.31
C ALA A 598 27.00 1.01 46.26
N GLU A 599 27.68 0.48 45.23
CA GLU A 599 28.28 1.33 44.18
C GLU A 599 27.23 1.89 43.21
N ARG A 600 26.18 1.11 42.85
CA ARG A 600 25.05 1.62 42.06
C ARG A 600 24.13 2.55 42.86
N ALA A 601 23.95 2.30 44.16
CA ALA A 601 23.17 3.19 45.03
C ALA A 601 23.85 4.55 45.28
N GLY A 602 25.18 4.66 45.15
CA GLY A 602 25.92 5.90 45.35
C GLY A 602 25.76 6.93 44.22
N LEU A 603 25.52 6.47 42.97
CA LEU A 603 25.25 7.36 41.82
C LEU A 603 23.80 7.86 41.79
N CYS A 604 22.87 7.10 42.38
CA CYS A 604 21.45 7.46 42.47
C CYS A 604 21.08 8.22 43.76
N ALA A 605 22.04 8.54 44.61
CA ALA A 605 21.82 9.23 45.88
C ALA A 605 22.44 10.63 45.84
N THR A 606 21.55 11.64 45.89
CA THR A 606 21.74 13.08 46.23
C THR A 606 21.95 14.06 45.08
N PRO A 607 21.41 15.29 45.22
CA PRO A 607 20.01 15.66 45.43
C PRO A 607 19.41 16.40 44.23
#